data_AF-A0A7S2WC69-F1
#
_entry.id   AF-A0A7S2WC69-F1
#
_cell.length_a   1.000
_cell.length_b   1.000
_cell.length_c   1.000
_cell.angle_alpha   90.00
_cell.angle_beta   90.00
_cell.angle_gamma   90.00
#
_symmetry.space_group_name_H-M   'P 1'
#
loop_
_entity.id
_entity.type
_entity.pdbx_description
1 polymer ?
#
loop_
_entity_poly.entity_id
_entity_poly.type
_entity_poly.pdbx_seq_one_letter_code
_entity_poly.pdbx_strand_id
1 'polypeptide(L)'
;SVLIEEQVQRAMDDMDLNQDGQIHFSEFVPWYTRSEERMRTKTRAVFDMFDKDKNGKIDKQEIGDLLSSLGNRVTEDEVENAIAALNAESLAEGGITFEDFKEWYENSLFWTKQIAAAEEAAESCESLWRNVVSQTRDLCSDEKPLRAKLVFLLSLPMLLLFCVIPDCRPPEKEWLAPFTFVGSIAMVGILSFGMVELAEIFGATIGVPDVVMGLTILAAGTSVPDLLSSVIVARQGLGDMAVSSSIGSNIFDVAVGLPIPWLAFNILVTVLDCDDFVQVDGSGSRGLVLNLIVLLCMIALVVVSIAASGWQMTQNFGFAMFIFYFVYLAIALGTTPESDFHRQRCNADDHD
;
A
#
# COMPACT_ATOMS: atom_id res chain seq x y z
N SER A 1 -18.87 -19.86 4.78
CA SER A 1 -17.65 -19.18 4.32
C SER A 1 -17.85 -18.85 2.86
N VAL A 2 -18.48 -17.71 2.57
CA VAL A 2 -18.85 -17.29 1.20
C VAL A 2 -17.63 -17.22 0.28
N LEU A 3 -16.47 -16.86 0.85
CA LEU A 3 -15.15 -16.92 0.19
C LEU A 3 -14.80 -18.31 -0.37
N ILE A 4 -15.17 -19.40 0.32
CA ILE A 4 -14.83 -20.76 -0.12
C ILE A 4 -15.73 -21.20 -1.27
N GLU A 5 -17.03 -20.88 -1.21
CA GLU A 5 -17.95 -21.17 -2.32
C GLU A 5 -17.57 -20.40 -3.59
N GLU A 6 -17.13 -19.16 -3.45
CA GLU A 6 -16.73 -18.33 -4.58
C GLU A 6 -15.41 -18.82 -5.22
N GLN A 7 -14.44 -19.25 -4.40
CA GLN A 7 -13.20 -19.86 -4.89
C GLN A 7 -13.47 -21.20 -5.61
N VAL A 8 -14.37 -22.02 -5.08
CA VAL A 8 -14.76 -23.29 -5.72
C VAL A 8 -15.48 -23.05 -7.04
N GLN A 9 -16.36 -22.04 -7.12
CA GLN A 9 -17.05 -21.70 -8.36
C GLN A 9 -16.10 -21.18 -9.44
N ARG A 10 -15.07 -20.40 -9.06
CA ARG A 10 -14.04 -19.94 -10.02
C ARG A 10 -13.19 -21.09 -10.56
N ALA A 11 -12.83 -22.03 -9.70
CA ALA A 11 -12.12 -23.23 -10.13
C ALA A 11 -12.99 -24.06 -11.10
N MET A 12 -14.29 -24.13 -10.86
CA MET A 12 -15.25 -24.76 -11.77
C MET A 12 -15.29 -24.03 -13.13
N ASP A 13 -15.37 -22.70 -13.14
CA ASP A 13 -15.47 -21.92 -14.39
C ASP A 13 -14.18 -21.96 -15.24
N ASP A 14 -13.00 -22.10 -14.62
CA ASP A 14 -11.71 -22.23 -15.31
C ASP A 14 -11.46 -23.66 -15.84
N MET A 15 -12.08 -24.66 -15.21
CA MET A 15 -12.06 -26.06 -15.66
C MET A 15 -13.12 -26.36 -16.71
N ASP A 16 -14.31 -25.75 -16.61
CA ASP A 16 -15.44 -25.98 -17.49
C ASP A 16 -15.34 -25.14 -18.78
N LEU A 17 -14.54 -25.64 -19.73
CA LEU A 17 -14.27 -25.00 -21.01
C LEU A 17 -15.52 -24.91 -21.90
N ASN A 18 -16.48 -25.80 -21.71
CA ASN A 18 -17.68 -25.90 -22.53
C ASN A 18 -18.91 -25.19 -21.92
N GLN A 19 -18.80 -24.76 -20.65
CA GLN A 19 -19.81 -24.04 -19.87
C GLN A 19 -21.12 -24.81 -19.65
N ASP A 20 -21.05 -26.14 -19.55
CA ASP A 20 -22.21 -27.01 -19.31
C ASP A 20 -22.52 -27.24 -17.82
N GLY A 21 -21.68 -26.71 -16.92
CA GLY A 21 -21.80 -26.84 -15.48
C GLY A 21 -21.30 -28.17 -14.93
N GLN A 22 -20.66 -29.01 -15.74
CA GLN A 22 -20.07 -30.30 -15.37
C GLN A 22 -18.63 -30.40 -15.87
N ILE A 23 -17.69 -30.65 -14.97
CA ILE A 23 -16.29 -30.87 -15.39
C ILE A 23 -16.15 -32.27 -15.95
N HIS A 24 -15.94 -32.36 -17.26
CA HIS A 24 -15.63 -33.62 -17.91
C HIS A 24 -14.14 -33.98 -17.73
N PHE A 25 -13.84 -35.29 -17.70
CA PHE A 25 -12.46 -35.78 -17.54
C PHE A 25 -11.50 -35.22 -18.62
N SER A 26 -12.02 -34.96 -19.82
CA SER A 26 -11.28 -34.34 -20.93
C SER A 26 -10.88 -32.88 -20.68
N GLU A 27 -11.57 -32.18 -19.79
CA GLU A 27 -11.31 -30.77 -19.45
C GLU A 27 -10.46 -30.67 -18.17
N PHE A 28 -10.69 -31.59 -17.24
CA PHE A 28 -9.89 -31.71 -16.02
C PHE A 28 -8.41 -32.03 -16.30
N VAL A 29 -8.13 -32.94 -17.24
CA VAL A 29 -6.75 -33.40 -17.49
C VAL A 29 -5.82 -32.28 -17.98
N PRO A 30 -6.17 -31.47 -18.99
CA PRO A 30 -5.35 -30.33 -19.42
C PRO A 30 -5.16 -29.29 -18.32
N TRP A 31 -6.21 -28.98 -17.56
CA TRP A 31 -6.16 -28.02 -16.47
C TRP A 31 -5.23 -28.48 -15.35
N TYR A 32 -5.38 -29.74 -14.90
CA TYR A 32 -4.55 -30.35 -13.88
C TYR A 32 -3.07 -30.39 -14.32
N THR A 33 -2.80 -30.83 -15.56
CA THR A 33 -1.44 -30.90 -16.11
C THR A 33 -0.78 -29.52 -16.17
N ARG A 34 -1.53 -28.48 -16.58
CA ARG A 34 -1.04 -27.10 -16.65
C ARG A 34 -0.79 -26.50 -15.27
N SER A 35 -1.64 -26.82 -14.30
CA SER A 35 -1.48 -26.40 -12.91
C SER A 35 -0.23 -27.03 -12.30
N GLU A 36 -0.01 -28.32 -12.53
CA GLU A 36 1.14 -29.05 -12.01
C GLU A 36 2.45 -28.56 -12.64
N GLU A 37 2.46 -28.30 -13.95
CA GLU A 37 3.64 -27.81 -14.66
C GLU A 37 4.03 -26.38 -14.23
N ARG A 38 3.05 -25.51 -13.98
CA ARG A 38 3.28 -24.16 -13.42
C ARG A 38 3.88 -24.23 -12.01
N MET A 39 3.35 -25.10 -11.16
CA MET A 39 3.84 -25.30 -9.80
C MET A 39 5.25 -25.90 -9.79
N ARG A 40 5.51 -26.88 -10.67
CA ARG A 40 6.83 -27.48 -10.83
C ARG A 40 7.86 -26.46 -11.33
N THR A 41 7.47 -25.58 -12.25
CA THR A 41 8.36 -24.54 -12.80
C THR A 41 8.72 -23.50 -11.74
N LYS A 42 7.75 -23.06 -10.92
CA LYS A 42 8.02 -22.15 -9.80
C LYS A 42 8.91 -22.80 -8.74
N THR A 43 8.60 -24.02 -8.33
CA THR A 43 9.41 -24.76 -7.35
C THR A 43 10.82 -25.02 -7.87
N ARG A 44 10.97 -25.26 -9.18
CA ARG A 44 12.28 -25.41 -9.83
C ARG A 44 13.07 -24.11 -9.87
N ALA A 45 12.43 -22.99 -10.19
CA ALA A 45 13.10 -21.69 -10.16
C ALA A 45 13.61 -21.36 -8.75
N VAL A 46 12.83 -21.71 -7.72
CA VAL A 46 13.27 -21.59 -6.33
C VAL A 46 14.45 -22.53 -6.08
N PHE A 47 14.36 -23.81 -6.41
CA PHE A 47 15.49 -24.75 -6.25
C PHE A 47 16.78 -24.27 -6.93
N ASP A 48 16.69 -23.75 -8.16
CA ASP A 48 17.83 -23.24 -8.92
C ASP A 48 18.43 -21.95 -8.31
N MET A 49 17.71 -21.25 -7.43
CA MET A 49 18.28 -20.16 -6.61
C MET A 49 19.10 -20.69 -5.43
N PHE A 50 18.82 -21.90 -4.95
CA PHE A 50 19.50 -22.54 -3.81
C PHE A 50 20.73 -23.30 -4.28
N ASP A 51 20.63 -23.99 -5.41
CA ASP A 51 21.71 -24.71 -6.10
C ASP A 51 22.59 -23.71 -6.90
N LYS A 52 23.50 -23.02 -6.19
CA LYS A 52 24.35 -21.95 -6.76
C LYS A 52 25.36 -22.51 -7.74
N ASP A 53 25.90 -23.69 -7.45
CA ASP A 53 26.89 -24.34 -8.29
C ASP A 53 26.26 -25.15 -9.45
N LYS A 54 24.92 -25.23 -9.48
CA LYS A 54 24.11 -25.92 -10.49
C LYS A 54 24.45 -27.39 -10.60
N ASN A 55 24.85 -28.00 -9.49
CA ASN A 55 25.22 -29.41 -9.43
C ASN A 55 23.98 -30.34 -9.37
N GLY A 56 22.77 -29.78 -9.23
CA GLY A 56 21.50 -30.49 -9.15
C GLY A 56 21.14 -30.99 -7.74
N LYS A 57 21.88 -30.58 -6.71
CA LYS A 57 21.71 -30.89 -5.30
C LYS A 57 21.98 -29.66 -4.45
N ILE A 58 21.27 -29.53 -3.32
CA ILE A 58 21.50 -28.44 -2.37
C ILE A 58 22.31 -28.97 -1.19
N ASP A 59 23.43 -28.32 -0.88
CA ASP A 59 24.29 -28.68 0.25
C ASP A 59 24.03 -27.87 1.54
N LYS A 60 24.66 -28.28 2.65
CA LYS A 60 24.47 -27.63 3.98
C LYS A 60 24.93 -26.16 3.98
N GLN A 61 25.94 -25.80 3.18
CA GLN A 61 26.45 -24.43 3.10
C GLN A 61 25.51 -23.54 2.30
N GLU A 62 24.94 -24.04 1.22
CA GLU A 62 23.95 -23.34 0.41
C GLU A 62 22.65 -23.05 1.18
N ILE A 63 22.19 -24.00 2.00
CA ILE A 63 21.05 -23.80 2.91
C ILE A 63 21.35 -22.69 3.93
N GLY A 64 22.56 -22.71 4.52
CA GLY A 64 22.97 -21.72 5.53
C GLY A 64 23.13 -20.30 4.97
N ASP A 65 23.76 -20.19 3.80
CA ASP A 65 23.91 -18.94 3.04
C ASP A 65 22.54 -18.31 2.74
N LEU A 66 21.58 -19.13 2.35
CA LEU A 66 20.26 -18.68 1.94
C LEU A 66 19.40 -18.27 3.13
N LEU A 67 19.39 -19.06 4.21
CA LEU A 67 18.70 -18.70 5.44
C LEU A 67 19.24 -17.35 5.98
N SER A 68 20.55 -17.13 5.85
CA SER A 68 21.18 -15.84 6.18
C SER A 68 20.80 -14.69 5.24
N SER A 69 20.38 -14.98 4.00
CA SER A 69 19.93 -13.98 3.03
C SER A 69 18.44 -13.61 3.15
N LEU A 70 17.62 -14.52 3.67
CA LEU A 70 16.17 -14.35 3.83
C LEU A 70 15.75 -13.79 5.19
N GLY A 71 16.66 -13.70 6.17
CA GLY A 71 16.38 -13.17 7.50
C GLY A 71 17.65 -12.69 8.23
N ASN A 72 17.48 -11.80 9.19
CA ASN A 72 18.59 -11.35 10.03
C ASN A 72 19.00 -12.45 11.03
N ARG A 73 20.32 -12.78 11.01
CA ARG A 73 21.05 -13.68 11.92
C ARG A 73 20.31 -14.96 12.29
N VAL A 74 20.29 -15.88 11.33
CA VAL A 74 19.90 -17.27 11.59
C VAL A 74 20.97 -17.92 12.46
N THR A 75 20.54 -18.56 13.54
CA THR A 75 21.43 -19.30 14.46
C THR A 75 21.75 -20.68 13.90
N GLU A 76 22.92 -21.26 14.22
CA GLU A 76 23.29 -22.61 13.76
C GLU A 76 22.23 -23.65 14.12
N ASP A 77 21.58 -23.48 15.28
CA ASP A 77 20.47 -24.33 15.74
C ASP A 77 19.24 -24.28 14.82
N GLU A 78 18.93 -23.12 14.22
CA GLU A 78 17.82 -22.98 13.26
C GLU A 78 18.14 -23.63 11.92
N VAL A 79 19.40 -23.54 11.48
CA VAL A 79 19.89 -24.24 10.29
C VAL A 79 19.81 -25.75 10.52
N GLU A 80 20.23 -26.24 11.69
CA GLU A 80 20.11 -27.67 12.02
C GLU A 80 18.66 -28.14 12.16
N ASN A 81 17.77 -27.32 12.71
CA ASN A 81 16.34 -27.65 12.77
C ASN A 81 15.69 -27.67 11.37
N ALA A 82 16.09 -26.78 10.47
CA ALA A 82 15.62 -26.80 9.08
C ALA A 82 16.12 -28.05 8.34
N ILE A 83 17.39 -28.42 8.55
CA ILE A 83 17.99 -29.64 8.01
C ILE A 83 17.35 -30.91 8.60
N ALA A 84 17.00 -30.90 9.89
CA ALA A 84 16.29 -32.01 10.53
C ALA A 84 14.87 -32.19 10.00
N ALA A 85 14.19 -31.08 9.64
CA ALA A 85 12.89 -31.11 8.99
C ALA A 85 12.94 -31.59 7.53
N LEU A 86 14.10 -31.54 6.88
CA LEU A 86 14.36 -31.96 5.50
C LEU A 86 14.59 -33.48 5.32
N ASN A 87 14.36 -34.29 6.37
CA ASN A 87 14.73 -35.71 6.46
C ASN A 87 16.26 -35.94 6.31
N ALA A 88 16.89 -36.37 7.40
CA ALA A 88 18.35 -36.53 7.49
C ALA A 88 18.95 -37.61 6.56
N GLU A 89 18.13 -38.45 5.91
CA GLU A 89 18.60 -39.52 5.02
C GLU A 89 19.21 -38.97 3.71
N SER A 90 18.62 -37.94 3.08
CA SER A 90 19.17 -37.38 1.83
C SER A 90 20.49 -36.61 2.01
N LEU A 91 20.75 -36.06 3.20
CA LEU A 91 22.06 -35.46 3.50
C LEU A 91 23.17 -36.51 3.63
N ALA A 92 22.85 -37.77 3.97
CA ALA A 92 23.83 -38.85 4.00
C ALA A 92 24.31 -39.27 2.60
N GLU A 93 23.53 -38.96 1.55
CA GLU A 93 23.85 -39.25 0.13
C GLU A 93 24.52 -38.07 -0.62
N GLY A 94 24.97 -37.06 0.12
CA GLY A 94 25.79 -35.97 -0.44
C GLY A 94 24.99 -34.81 -1.07
N GLY A 95 23.81 -34.51 -0.55
CA GLY A 95 23.04 -33.29 -0.88
C GLY A 95 21.56 -33.57 -1.17
N ILE A 96 20.72 -32.56 -0.99
CA ILE A 96 19.26 -32.67 -1.14
C ILE A 96 18.89 -32.60 -2.63
N THR A 97 18.16 -33.59 -3.14
CA THR A 97 17.74 -33.60 -4.54
C THR A 97 16.51 -32.70 -4.77
N PHE A 98 16.20 -32.39 -6.03
CA PHE A 98 15.02 -31.59 -6.37
C PHE A 98 13.71 -32.19 -5.86
N GLU A 99 13.57 -33.52 -5.87
CA GLU A 99 12.34 -34.18 -5.41
C GLU A 99 12.19 -34.10 -3.89
N ASP A 100 13.28 -34.30 -3.14
CA ASP A 100 13.29 -34.14 -1.67
C ASP A 100 13.02 -32.68 -1.27
N PHE A 101 13.64 -31.74 -2.00
CA PHE A 101 13.40 -30.31 -1.82
C PHE A 101 11.94 -29.96 -2.13
N LYS A 102 11.36 -30.49 -3.21
CA LYS A 102 9.97 -30.25 -3.58
C LYS A 102 9.02 -30.71 -2.48
N GLU A 103 9.19 -31.93 -1.96
CA GLU A 103 8.32 -32.48 -0.92
C GLU A 103 8.42 -31.68 0.38
N TRP A 104 9.62 -31.29 0.79
CA TRP A 104 9.79 -30.40 1.94
C TRP A 104 9.23 -29.01 1.69
N TYR A 105 9.50 -28.43 0.52
CA TYR A 105 9.10 -27.08 0.16
C TYR A 105 7.58 -26.97 0.14
N GLU A 106 6.88 -27.92 -0.49
CA GLU A 106 5.41 -27.99 -0.53
C GLU A 106 4.77 -28.13 0.87
N ASN A 107 5.46 -28.80 1.80
CA ASN A 107 5.01 -28.95 3.19
C ASN A 107 5.48 -27.83 4.12
N SER A 108 6.31 -26.90 3.63
CA SER A 108 6.90 -25.85 4.44
C SER A 108 5.91 -24.69 4.72
N LEU A 109 6.08 -24.05 5.87
CA LEU A 109 5.37 -22.82 6.23
C LEU A 109 5.73 -21.63 5.30
N PHE A 110 6.79 -21.77 4.48
CA PHE A 110 7.23 -20.79 3.50
C PHE A 110 6.41 -20.85 2.21
N TRP A 111 6.12 -22.06 1.72
CA TRP A 111 5.27 -22.29 0.54
C TRP A 111 3.85 -21.77 0.74
N THR A 112 3.27 -22.04 1.90
CA THR A 112 1.95 -21.51 2.27
C THR A 112 1.93 -19.97 2.31
N LYS A 113 2.97 -19.32 2.84
CA LYS A 113 3.09 -17.85 2.82
C LYS A 113 3.30 -17.29 1.42
N GLN A 114 4.14 -17.90 0.60
CA GLN A 114 4.37 -17.45 -0.77
C GLN A 114 3.16 -17.67 -1.66
N ILE A 115 2.43 -18.79 -1.51
CA ILE A 115 1.16 -19.01 -2.18
C ILE A 115 0.17 -17.95 -1.74
N ALA A 116 -0.01 -17.72 -0.43
CA ALA A 116 -0.93 -16.70 0.06
C ALA A 116 -0.60 -15.30 -0.49
N ALA A 117 0.68 -14.91 -0.51
CA ALA A 117 1.11 -13.63 -1.07
C ALA A 117 0.94 -13.57 -2.59
N ALA A 118 1.21 -14.67 -3.31
CA ALA A 118 1.01 -14.76 -4.76
C ALA A 118 -0.47 -14.84 -5.15
N GLU A 119 -1.31 -15.40 -4.29
CA GLU A 119 -2.75 -15.52 -4.43
C GLU A 119 -3.42 -14.18 -4.10
N GLU A 120 -2.99 -13.47 -3.05
CA GLU A 120 -3.40 -12.07 -2.77
C GLU A 120 -2.97 -11.13 -3.91
N ALA A 121 -1.75 -11.29 -4.42
CA ALA A 121 -1.31 -10.57 -5.61
C ALA A 121 -2.17 -10.95 -6.83
N ALA A 122 -2.40 -12.23 -7.11
CA ALA A 122 -3.22 -12.67 -8.24
C ALA A 122 -4.69 -12.24 -8.14
N GLU A 123 -5.28 -12.26 -6.94
CA GLU A 123 -6.60 -11.71 -6.65
C GLU A 123 -6.61 -10.20 -6.91
N SER A 124 -5.56 -9.46 -6.54
CA SER A 124 -5.43 -8.05 -6.92
C SER A 124 -5.35 -7.89 -8.45
N CYS A 125 -4.61 -8.75 -9.15
CA CYS A 125 -4.40 -8.74 -10.61
C CYS A 125 -5.67 -8.99 -11.39
N GLU A 126 -6.46 -9.97 -10.97
CA GLU A 126 -7.60 -10.47 -11.73
C GLU A 126 -8.94 -9.84 -11.26
N SER A 127 -8.94 -9.14 -10.12
CA SER A 127 -10.11 -8.45 -9.58
C SER A 127 -10.46 -7.18 -10.35
N LEU A 128 -9.49 -6.40 -10.84
CA LEU A 128 -9.80 -5.03 -11.28
C LEU A 128 -10.68 -4.99 -12.54
N TRP A 129 -10.27 -5.63 -13.64
CA TRP A 129 -11.08 -5.68 -14.87
C TRP A 129 -12.30 -6.62 -14.78
N ARG A 130 -12.22 -7.72 -14.04
CA ARG A 130 -13.42 -8.55 -13.79
C ARG A 130 -14.43 -7.83 -12.92
N ASN A 131 -14.01 -7.05 -11.92
CA ASN A 131 -14.92 -6.22 -11.13
C ASN A 131 -15.56 -5.14 -12.00
N VAL A 132 -14.79 -4.50 -12.90
CA VAL A 132 -15.36 -3.57 -13.90
C VAL A 132 -16.44 -4.26 -14.73
N VAL A 133 -16.12 -5.39 -15.35
CA VAL A 133 -17.00 -6.09 -16.29
C VAL A 133 -18.19 -6.77 -15.60
N SER A 134 -17.98 -7.37 -14.43
CA SER A 134 -19.06 -7.96 -13.63
C SER A 134 -19.98 -6.89 -13.08
N GLN A 135 -19.45 -5.81 -12.48
CA GLN A 135 -20.27 -4.74 -11.92
C GLN A 135 -21.02 -3.95 -13.02
N THR A 136 -20.44 -3.79 -14.22
CA THR A 136 -21.16 -3.20 -15.37
C THR A 136 -22.25 -4.12 -15.90
N ARG A 137 -22.00 -5.43 -15.99
CA ARG A 137 -23.03 -6.44 -16.30
C ARG A 137 -24.15 -6.46 -15.25
N ASP A 138 -23.81 -6.24 -14.00
CA ASP A 138 -24.72 -6.21 -12.85
C ASP A 138 -25.59 -4.95 -12.74
N LEU A 139 -25.24 -3.85 -13.42
CA LEU A 139 -26.12 -2.68 -13.53
C LEU A 139 -27.27 -2.92 -14.49
N CYS A 140 -26.98 -3.66 -15.55
CA CYS A 140 -27.91 -4.04 -16.61
C CYS A 140 -28.87 -5.14 -16.16
N SER A 141 -28.67 -5.75 -14.98
CA SER A 141 -29.64 -6.65 -14.38
C SER A 141 -30.64 -5.90 -13.50
N ASP A 142 -31.92 -6.26 -13.63
CA ASP A 142 -33.03 -5.62 -12.91
C ASP A 142 -33.11 -6.01 -11.41
N GLU A 143 -32.33 -7.01 -10.98
CA GLU A 143 -32.48 -7.65 -9.66
C GLU A 143 -31.71 -6.98 -8.52
N LYS A 144 -30.78 -6.05 -8.78
CA LYS A 144 -29.93 -5.46 -7.73
C LYS A 144 -30.55 -4.23 -7.05
N PRO A 145 -30.34 -4.07 -5.72
CA PRO A 145 -30.88 -2.93 -4.96
C PRO A 145 -30.31 -1.59 -5.46
N LEU A 146 -31.14 -0.54 -5.42
CA LEU A 146 -30.79 0.84 -5.81
C LEU A 146 -29.47 1.35 -5.20
N ARG A 147 -29.14 0.92 -3.98
CA ARG A 147 -27.87 1.27 -3.31
C ARG A 147 -26.65 0.76 -4.07
N ALA A 148 -26.69 -0.46 -4.60
CA ALA A 148 -25.59 -1.02 -5.37
C ALA A 148 -25.38 -0.28 -6.70
N LYS A 149 -26.49 0.11 -7.36
CA LYS A 149 -26.44 0.91 -8.59
C LYS A 149 -25.85 2.31 -8.34
N LEU A 150 -26.19 2.95 -7.23
CA LEU A 150 -25.63 4.25 -6.82
C LEU A 150 -24.15 4.16 -6.45
N VAL A 151 -23.74 3.15 -5.68
CA VAL A 151 -22.34 2.93 -5.32
C VAL A 151 -21.50 2.70 -6.57
N PHE A 152 -21.99 1.90 -7.53
CA PHE A 152 -21.31 1.71 -8.79
C PHE A 152 -21.17 3.01 -9.59
N LEU A 153 -22.26 3.79 -9.71
CA LEU A 153 -22.24 5.05 -10.42
C LEU A 153 -21.21 6.03 -9.82
N LEU A 154 -21.08 6.01 -8.49
CA LEU A 154 -20.08 6.79 -7.77
C LEU A 154 -18.65 6.28 -7.97
N SER A 155 -18.44 4.97 -8.12
CA SER A 155 -17.12 4.37 -8.37
C SER A 155 -16.71 4.38 -9.86
N LEU A 156 -17.65 4.61 -10.77
CA LEU A 156 -17.44 4.65 -12.23
C LEU A 156 -16.34 5.64 -12.68
N PRO A 157 -16.25 6.87 -12.14
CA PRO A 157 -15.17 7.80 -12.49
C PRO A 157 -13.80 7.23 -12.11
N MET A 158 -13.70 6.61 -10.94
CA MET A 158 -12.49 5.95 -10.45
C MET A 158 -12.11 4.77 -11.37
N LEU A 159 -13.10 4.04 -11.85
CA LEU A 159 -12.97 2.91 -12.76
C LEU A 159 -12.41 3.32 -14.14
N LEU A 160 -12.94 4.38 -14.73
CA LEU A 160 -12.48 4.94 -16.01
C LEU A 160 -11.04 5.45 -15.92
N LEU A 161 -10.66 5.94 -14.75
CA LEU A 161 -9.31 6.40 -14.45
C LEU A 161 -8.28 5.26 -14.50
N PHE A 162 -8.65 4.06 -14.05
CA PHE A 162 -7.80 2.87 -14.12
C PHE A 162 -7.61 2.36 -15.56
N CYS A 163 -8.48 2.72 -16.50
CA CYS A 163 -8.29 2.43 -17.93
C CYS A 163 -7.12 3.23 -18.54
N VAL A 164 -6.68 4.31 -17.88
CA VAL A 164 -5.62 5.21 -18.37
C VAL A 164 -4.23 4.62 -18.14
N ILE A 165 -4.07 3.77 -17.13
CA ILE A 165 -2.77 3.20 -16.75
C ILE A 165 -2.69 1.76 -17.29
N PRO A 166 -1.62 1.39 -18.01
CA PRO A 166 -1.46 0.02 -18.48
C PRO A 166 -1.39 -0.94 -17.28
N ASP A 167 -1.84 -2.18 -17.46
CA ASP A 167 -1.77 -3.18 -16.40
C ASP A 167 -0.53 -4.08 -16.58
N CYS A 168 0.41 -4.02 -15.63
CA CYS A 168 1.65 -4.80 -15.63
C CYS A 168 1.56 -6.11 -14.83
N ARG A 169 0.40 -6.39 -14.24
CA ARG A 169 0.15 -7.55 -13.38
C ARG A 169 0.07 -8.92 -14.07
N PRO A 170 -0.39 -9.05 -15.34
CA PRO A 170 -0.42 -10.34 -16.01
C PRO A 170 0.99 -10.92 -16.22
N PRO A 171 1.20 -12.24 -16.01
CA PRO A 171 2.45 -12.89 -16.39
C PRO A 171 2.68 -12.65 -17.89
N GLU A 172 3.91 -12.29 -18.28
CA GLU A 172 4.34 -11.81 -19.63
C GLU A 172 4.31 -10.28 -19.86
N LYS A 173 3.62 -9.48 -19.03
CA LYS A 173 3.51 -8.01 -19.20
C LYS A 173 4.30 -7.17 -18.19
N GLU A 174 5.19 -7.80 -17.43
CA GLU A 174 6.03 -7.15 -16.41
C GLU A 174 6.90 -6.03 -16.96
N TRP A 175 7.27 -6.09 -18.24
CA TRP A 175 8.03 -5.02 -18.91
C TRP A 175 7.28 -3.68 -18.98
N LEU A 176 5.94 -3.68 -18.80
CA LEU A 176 5.13 -2.47 -18.70
C LEU A 176 5.27 -1.79 -17.34
N ALA A 177 5.80 -2.46 -16.31
CA ALA A 177 5.94 -1.95 -14.95
C ALA A 177 6.48 -0.50 -14.87
N PRO A 178 7.59 -0.11 -15.53
CA PRO A 178 8.06 1.28 -15.47
C PRO A 178 7.04 2.28 -16.04
N PHE A 179 6.30 1.92 -17.10
CA PHE A 179 5.26 2.78 -17.67
C PHE A 179 4.05 2.90 -16.73
N THR A 180 3.65 1.80 -16.10
CA THR A 180 2.58 1.82 -15.11
C THR A 180 2.94 2.66 -13.89
N PHE A 181 4.20 2.60 -13.45
CA PHE A 181 4.71 3.35 -12.32
C PHE A 181 4.70 4.86 -12.61
N VAL A 182 5.27 5.28 -13.74
CA VAL A 182 5.27 6.69 -14.16
C VAL A 182 3.84 7.19 -14.41
N GLY A 183 3.00 6.37 -15.04
CA GLY A 183 1.59 6.70 -15.27
C GLY A 183 0.82 6.91 -13.97
N SER A 184 1.08 6.07 -12.96
CA SER A 184 0.48 6.21 -11.62
C SER A 184 0.92 7.49 -10.93
N ILE A 185 2.22 7.82 -10.98
CA ILE A 185 2.74 9.07 -10.40
C ILE A 185 2.09 10.29 -11.07
N ALA A 186 2.01 10.32 -12.40
CA ALA A 186 1.38 11.41 -13.13
C ALA A 186 -0.11 11.54 -12.79
N MET A 187 -0.83 10.42 -12.70
CA MET A 187 -2.24 10.39 -12.34
C MET A 187 -2.50 10.91 -10.93
N VAL A 188 -1.69 10.47 -9.95
CA VAL A 188 -1.74 10.97 -8.57
C VAL A 188 -1.47 12.48 -8.56
N GLY A 189 -0.51 12.97 -9.34
CA GLY A 189 -0.24 14.40 -9.47
C GLY A 189 -1.44 15.21 -10.00
N ILE A 190 -2.04 14.76 -11.10
CA ILE A 190 -3.21 15.43 -11.71
C ILE A 190 -4.41 15.43 -10.76
N LEU A 191 -4.70 14.30 -10.12
CA LEU A 191 -5.80 14.19 -9.16
C LEU A 191 -5.54 15.01 -7.90
N SER A 192 -4.29 15.07 -7.42
CA SER A 192 -3.92 15.87 -6.25
C SER A 192 -4.10 17.36 -6.54
N PHE A 193 -3.72 17.82 -7.74
CA PHE A 193 -3.98 19.20 -8.16
C PHE A 193 -5.47 19.52 -8.19
N GLY A 194 -6.28 18.67 -8.82
CA GLY A 194 -7.74 18.85 -8.84
C GLY A 194 -8.37 18.81 -7.45
N MET A 195 -7.88 17.96 -6.55
CA MET A 195 -8.35 17.87 -5.17
C MET A 195 -8.10 19.17 -4.39
N VAL A 196 -6.90 19.75 -4.52
CA VAL A 196 -6.55 21.01 -3.84
C VAL A 196 -7.41 22.17 -4.34
N GLU A 197 -7.50 22.36 -5.66
CA GLU A 197 -8.32 23.43 -6.28
C GLU A 197 -9.79 23.33 -5.88
N LEU A 198 -10.37 22.12 -5.92
CA LEU A 198 -11.76 21.91 -5.51
C LEU A 198 -11.96 22.15 -4.02
N ALA A 199 -11.00 21.77 -3.17
CA ALA A 199 -11.06 22.05 -1.74
C ALA A 199 -11.00 23.56 -1.45
N GLU A 200 -10.14 24.31 -2.14
CA GLU A 200 -10.05 25.77 -2.00
C GLU A 200 -11.34 26.47 -2.46
N ILE A 201 -11.89 26.11 -3.62
CA ILE A 201 -13.17 26.65 -4.11
C ILE A 201 -14.30 26.33 -3.13
N PHE A 202 -14.33 25.09 -2.61
CA PHE A 202 -15.32 24.68 -1.62
C PHE A 202 -15.18 25.50 -0.33
N GLY A 203 -13.96 25.63 0.20
CA GLY A 203 -13.63 26.44 1.37
C GLY A 203 -14.09 27.90 1.20
N ALA A 204 -13.77 28.51 0.06
CA ALA A 204 -14.21 29.86 -0.27
C ALA A 204 -15.74 30.01 -0.34
N THR A 205 -16.46 28.96 -0.77
CA THR A 205 -17.92 28.97 -0.84
C THR A 205 -18.57 28.91 0.55
N ILE A 206 -17.98 28.15 1.48
CA ILE A 206 -18.49 28.02 2.85
C ILE A 206 -17.90 29.06 3.83
N GLY A 207 -16.96 29.90 3.37
CA GLY A 207 -16.30 30.91 4.19
C GLY A 207 -15.23 30.35 5.13
N VAL A 208 -14.63 29.21 4.79
CA VAL A 208 -13.54 28.58 5.55
C VAL A 208 -12.20 28.91 4.89
N PRO A 209 -11.17 29.35 5.65
CA PRO A 209 -9.84 29.66 5.12
C PRO A 209 -9.17 28.47 4.45
N ASP A 210 -8.34 28.75 3.45
CA ASP A 210 -7.53 27.75 2.74
C ASP A 210 -6.60 26.98 3.71
N VAL A 211 -6.05 27.67 4.72
CA VAL A 211 -5.22 27.06 5.77
C VAL A 211 -6.00 26.01 6.58
N VAL A 212 -7.26 26.29 6.91
CA VAL A 212 -8.13 25.37 7.65
C VAL A 212 -8.54 24.19 6.76
N MET A 213 -8.85 24.44 5.48
CA MET A 213 -9.13 23.38 4.50
C MET A 213 -7.93 22.44 4.34
N GLY A 214 -6.71 22.99 4.29
CA GLY A 214 -5.44 22.27 4.28
C GLY A 214 -5.24 21.38 5.50
N LEU A 215 -5.34 21.97 6.70
CA LEU A 215 -5.12 21.27 7.97
C LEU A 215 -6.16 20.20 8.31
N THR A 216 -7.34 20.25 7.70
CA THR A 216 -8.47 19.38 8.05
C THR A 216 -8.87 18.44 6.92
N ILE A 217 -9.54 18.97 5.88
CA ILE A 217 -10.16 18.16 4.83
C ILE A 217 -9.09 17.54 3.92
N LEU A 218 -8.09 18.32 3.50
CA LEU A 218 -7.01 17.82 2.65
C LEU A 218 -6.12 16.83 3.41
N ALA A 219 -5.71 17.19 4.63
CA ALA A 219 -4.92 16.31 5.50
C ALA A 219 -5.66 14.99 5.81
N ALA A 220 -6.96 15.04 6.14
CA ALA A 220 -7.74 13.83 6.36
C ALA A 220 -7.90 13.01 5.07
N GLY A 221 -8.13 13.67 3.93
CA GLY A 221 -8.31 13.03 2.63
C GLY A 221 -7.12 12.18 2.21
N THR A 222 -5.89 12.67 2.43
CA THR A 222 -4.67 11.93 2.10
C THR A 222 -4.31 10.87 3.14
N SER A 223 -4.60 11.09 4.43
CA SER A 223 -4.27 10.13 5.49
C SER A 223 -5.28 8.99 5.69
N VAL A 224 -6.54 9.13 5.25
CA VAL A 224 -7.55 8.07 5.40
C VAL A 224 -7.18 6.77 4.67
N PRO A 225 -6.70 6.78 3.41
CA PRO A 225 -6.21 5.57 2.75
C PRO A 225 -5.08 4.88 3.53
N ASP A 226 -4.11 5.65 4.04
CA ASP A 226 -2.98 5.12 4.82
C ASP A 226 -3.42 4.53 6.16
N LEU A 227 -4.40 5.16 6.81
CA LEU A 227 -5.06 4.64 8.01
C LEU A 227 -5.71 3.28 7.71
N LEU A 228 -6.49 3.19 6.62
CA LEU A 228 -7.16 1.94 6.25
C LEU A 228 -6.16 0.82 5.97
N SER A 229 -5.08 1.11 5.22
CA SER A 229 -3.99 0.16 4.97
C SER A 229 -3.34 -0.32 6.27
N SER A 230 -2.98 0.62 7.15
CA SER A 230 -2.36 0.32 8.46
C SER A 230 -3.28 -0.50 9.36
N VAL A 231 -4.60 -0.25 9.33
CA VAL A 231 -5.59 -1.02 10.09
C VAL A 231 -5.72 -2.45 9.57
N ILE A 232 -5.68 -2.65 8.25
CA ILE A 232 -5.72 -3.99 7.64
C ILE A 232 -4.50 -4.80 8.07
N VAL A 233 -3.30 -4.24 7.94
CA VAL A 233 -2.03 -4.87 8.32
C VAL A 233 -1.98 -5.18 9.83
N ALA A 234 -2.46 -4.24 10.66
CA ALA A 234 -2.56 -4.48 12.11
C ALA A 234 -3.51 -5.63 12.46
N ARG A 235 -4.65 -5.76 11.73
CA ARG A 235 -5.60 -6.87 11.92
C ARG A 235 -5.06 -8.22 11.48
N GLN A 236 -4.09 -8.25 10.58
CA GLN A 236 -3.37 -9.47 10.18
C GLN A 236 -2.31 -9.90 11.20
N GLY A 237 -2.19 -9.20 12.34
CA GLY A 237 -1.18 -9.48 13.37
C GLY A 237 0.18 -8.86 13.10
N LEU A 238 0.31 -8.06 12.03
CA LEU A 238 1.55 -7.37 11.63
C LEU A 238 1.59 -5.95 12.23
N GLY A 239 1.36 -5.84 13.54
CA GLY A 239 1.27 -4.55 14.25
C GLY A 239 2.52 -3.67 14.10
N ASP A 240 3.71 -4.27 14.15
CA ASP A 240 4.99 -3.54 14.00
C ASP A 240 5.11 -2.87 12.63
N MET A 241 4.63 -3.54 11.58
CA MET A 241 4.62 -3.01 10.23
C MET A 241 3.65 -1.82 10.10
N ALA A 242 2.45 -1.95 10.68
CA ALA A 242 1.47 -0.87 10.69
C ALA A 242 2.00 0.38 11.42
N VAL A 243 2.67 0.21 12.57
CA VAL A 243 3.30 1.33 13.30
C VAL A 243 4.44 1.94 12.50
N SER A 244 5.31 1.13 11.90
CA SER A 244 6.42 1.64 11.10
C SER A 244 5.94 2.44 9.88
N SER A 245 4.85 2.02 9.25
CA SER A 245 4.27 2.71 8.09
C SER A 245 3.70 4.07 8.51
N SER A 246 2.92 4.11 9.59
CA SER A 246 2.32 5.35 10.09
C SER A 246 3.34 6.38 10.62
N ILE A 247 4.45 5.92 11.23
CA ILE A 247 5.52 6.82 11.69
C ILE A 247 6.41 7.22 10.51
N GLY A 248 6.74 6.29 9.62
CA GLY A 248 7.66 6.49 8.51
C GLY A 248 7.15 7.47 7.46
N SER A 249 5.85 7.42 7.11
CA SER A 249 5.26 8.34 6.13
C SER A 249 5.33 9.79 6.61
N ASN A 250 4.96 10.06 7.87
CA ASN A 250 5.04 11.40 8.45
C ASN A 250 6.47 11.95 8.51
N ILE A 251 7.45 11.10 8.82
CA ILE A 251 8.87 11.50 8.79
C ILE A 251 9.30 11.84 7.36
N PHE A 252 8.89 11.03 6.38
CA PHE A 252 9.18 11.25 4.97
C PHE A 252 8.54 12.56 4.46
N ASP A 253 7.30 12.85 4.83
CA ASP A 253 6.62 14.09 4.42
C ASP A 253 7.33 15.34 4.95
N VAL A 254 7.79 15.32 6.21
CA VAL A 254 8.52 16.45 6.80
C VAL A 254 9.94 16.57 6.24
N ALA A 255 10.64 15.45 6.02
CA ALA A 255 12.04 15.46 5.59
C ALA A 255 12.20 15.64 4.07
N VAL A 256 11.24 15.18 3.28
CA VAL A 256 11.32 15.07 1.82
C VAL A 256 10.14 15.76 1.16
N GLY A 257 8.91 15.46 1.61
CA GLY A 257 7.67 15.95 1.00
C GLY A 257 7.51 17.47 1.00
N LEU A 258 7.87 18.15 2.10
CA LEU A 258 7.84 19.62 2.19
C LEU A 258 9.10 20.30 1.62
N PRO A 259 10.34 19.87 1.95
CA PRO A 259 11.54 20.62 1.56
C PRO A 259 11.85 20.55 0.06
N ILE A 260 11.59 19.42 -0.61
CA ILE A 260 11.95 19.26 -2.03
C ILE A 260 11.10 20.17 -2.93
N PRO A 261 9.75 20.19 -2.85
CA PRO A 261 8.96 21.09 -3.66
C PRO A 261 9.25 22.57 -3.36
N TRP A 262 9.45 22.93 -2.09
CA TRP A 262 9.81 24.29 -1.71
C TRP A 262 11.16 24.72 -2.31
N LEU A 263 12.18 23.85 -2.24
CA LEU A 263 13.49 24.11 -2.83
C LEU A 263 13.41 24.23 -4.36
N ALA A 264 12.69 23.29 -5.00
CA ALA A 264 12.52 23.30 -6.46
C ALA A 264 11.82 24.57 -6.95
N PHE A 265 10.77 25.01 -6.23
CA PHE A 265 10.05 26.24 -6.54
C PHE A 265 10.96 27.47 -6.41
N ASN A 266 11.71 27.60 -5.30
CA ASN A 266 12.59 28.75 -5.11
C ASN A 266 13.73 28.79 -6.14
N ILE A 267 14.34 27.64 -6.47
CA ILE A 267 15.36 27.57 -7.53
C ILE A 267 14.77 28.01 -8.87
N LEU A 268 13.55 27.56 -9.21
CA LEU A 268 12.89 27.93 -10.45
C LEU A 268 12.63 29.45 -10.52
N VAL A 269 12.09 30.04 -9.46
CA VAL A 269 11.83 31.48 -9.36
C VAL A 269 13.12 32.29 -9.47
N THR A 270 14.21 31.85 -8.81
CA THR A 270 15.54 32.48 -8.94
C THR A 270 16.08 32.41 -10.37
N VAL A 271 15.88 31.28 -11.07
CA VAL A 271 16.35 31.11 -12.46
C VAL A 271 15.51 31.94 -13.45
N LEU A 272 14.23 32.13 -13.17
CA LEU A 272 13.29 32.89 -14.00
C LEU A 272 13.25 34.40 -13.68
N ASP A 273 14.06 34.88 -12.73
CA ASP A 273 14.15 36.29 -12.31
C ASP A 273 12.78 36.88 -11.92
N CYS A 274 11.98 36.08 -11.20
CA CYS A 274 10.70 36.51 -10.65
C CYS A 274 10.85 36.88 -9.16
N ASP A 275 10.15 37.92 -8.69
CA ASP A 275 10.23 38.40 -7.30
C ASP A 275 9.33 37.61 -6.31
N ASP A 276 8.63 36.56 -6.77
CA ASP A 276 7.69 35.77 -5.98
C ASP A 276 8.37 34.63 -5.21
N PHE A 277 9.27 34.96 -4.28
CA PHE A 277 9.90 33.97 -3.41
C PHE A 277 8.95 33.54 -2.28
N VAL A 278 8.85 32.23 -2.04
CA VAL A 278 8.17 31.69 -0.85
C VAL A 278 9.13 31.82 0.33
N GLN A 279 9.15 33.00 0.94
CA GLN A 279 9.94 33.25 2.14
C GLN A 279 9.33 32.51 3.33
N VAL A 280 10.17 31.80 4.07
CA VAL A 280 9.80 31.33 5.41
C VAL A 280 9.82 32.56 6.29
N ASP A 281 8.65 33.17 6.47
CA ASP A 281 8.52 34.46 7.12
C ASP A 281 8.76 34.34 8.63
N GLY A 282 10.04 34.33 9.03
CA GLY A 282 10.48 34.30 10.43
C GLY A 282 10.21 35.61 11.17
N SER A 283 9.77 36.66 10.45
CA SER A 283 9.61 38.03 10.95
C SER A 283 8.28 38.25 11.69
N GLY A 284 7.29 37.36 11.53
CA GLY A 284 6.02 37.31 12.29
C GLY A 284 6.05 36.50 13.61
N SER A 285 7.25 36.12 14.06
CA SER A 285 7.78 35.54 15.33
C SER A 285 6.90 34.83 16.40
N ARG A 286 5.58 35.03 16.50
CA ARG A 286 4.75 34.36 17.53
C ARG A 286 4.02 33.13 16.99
N GLY A 287 3.43 33.19 15.80
CA GLY A 287 2.64 32.09 15.24
C GLY A 287 3.49 30.85 14.88
N LEU A 288 4.59 31.04 14.15
CA LEU A 288 5.48 29.94 13.75
C LEU A 288 6.13 29.27 14.97
N VAL A 289 6.59 30.06 15.95
CA VAL A 289 7.21 29.55 17.18
C VAL A 289 6.18 28.78 18.01
N LEU A 290 4.94 29.26 18.12
CA LEU A 290 3.87 28.53 18.79
C LEU A 290 3.55 27.21 18.09
N ASN A 291 3.44 27.19 16.76
CA ASN A 291 3.22 25.95 16.00
C ASN A 291 4.37 24.94 16.19
N LEU A 292 5.61 25.42 16.20
CA LEU A 292 6.79 24.58 16.46
C LEU A 292 6.79 24.01 17.88
N ILE A 293 6.47 24.82 18.89
CA ILE A 293 6.36 24.38 20.28
C ILE A 293 5.24 23.35 20.43
N VAL A 294 4.05 23.62 19.86
CA VAL A 294 2.91 22.69 19.88
C VAL A 294 3.29 21.36 19.24
N LEU A 295 3.96 21.39 18.08
CA LEU A 295 4.44 20.18 17.40
C LEU A 295 5.41 19.38 18.28
N LEU A 296 6.42 20.03 18.86
CA LEU A 296 7.40 19.37 19.74
C LEU A 296 6.74 18.80 21.01
N CYS A 297 5.81 19.55 21.61
CA CYS A 297 5.01 19.06 22.73
C CYS A 297 4.18 17.84 22.36
N MET A 298 3.54 17.84 21.19
CA MET A 298 2.76 16.70 20.69
C MET A 298 3.63 15.47 20.48
N ILE A 299 4.80 15.60 19.87
CA ILE A 299 5.75 14.49 19.71
C ILE A 299 6.17 13.95 21.09
N ALA A 300 6.50 14.83 22.04
CA ALA A 300 6.85 14.42 23.40
C ALA A 300 5.69 13.67 24.09
N LEU A 301 4.45 14.16 23.98
CA LEU A 301 3.26 13.51 24.52
C LEU A 301 3.03 12.13 23.91
N VAL A 302 3.21 11.99 22.59
CA VAL A 302 3.14 10.69 21.91
C VAL A 302 4.19 9.73 22.48
N VAL A 303 5.47 10.12 22.54
CA VAL A 303 6.54 9.27 23.08
C VAL A 303 6.28 8.89 24.55
N VAL A 304 5.86 9.84 25.39
CA VAL A 304 5.52 9.59 26.79
C VAL A 304 4.34 8.62 26.90
N SER A 305 3.32 8.75 26.06
CA SER A 305 2.17 7.85 26.07
C SER A 305 2.51 6.43 25.61
N ILE A 306 3.44 6.27 24.68
CA ILE A 306 3.98 4.96 24.26
C ILE A 306 4.75 4.33 25.43
N ALA A 307 5.62 5.11 26.08
CA ALA A 307 6.41 4.65 27.23
C ALA A 307 5.50 4.28 28.42
N ALA A 308 4.47 5.09 28.70
CA ALA A 308 3.49 4.83 29.74
C ALA A 308 2.61 3.60 29.46
N SER A 309 2.46 3.22 28.19
CA SER A 309 1.75 2.00 27.76
C SER A 309 2.64 0.76 27.77
N GLY A 310 3.86 0.84 28.32
CA GLY A 310 4.78 -0.29 28.39
C GLY A 310 5.21 -0.81 27.02
N TRP A 311 5.27 0.07 26.01
CA TRP A 311 5.56 -0.30 24.62
C TRP A 311 4.58 -1.29 24.00
N GLN A 312 3.33 -1.31 24.49
CA GLN A 312 2.25 -2.12 23.93
C GLN A 312 1.14 -1.23 23.37
N MET A 313 0.63 -1.57 22.19
CA MET A 313 -0.52 -0.90 21.61
C MET A 313 -1.81 -1.36 22.30
N THR A 314 -2.29 -0.56 23.24
CA THR A 314 -3.57 -0.81 23.94
C THR A 314 -4.68 0.08 23.39
N GLN A 315 -5.94 -0.29 23.64
CA GLN A 315 -7.10 0.54 23.27
C GLN A 315 -7.08 1.90 24.00
N ASN A 316 -6.56 1.93 25.23
CA ASN A 316 -6.42 3.16 26.01
C ASN A 316 -5.41 4.13 25.39
N PHE A 317 -4.30 3.60 24.88
CA PHE A 317 -3.33 4.37 24.11
C PHE A 317 -3.98 4.98 22.86
N GLY A 318 -4.76 4.20 22.11
CA GLY A 318 -5.50 4.70 20.94
C GLY A 318 -6.47 5.84 21.29
N PHE A 319 -7.21 5.74 22.40
CA PHE A 319 -8.09 6.80 22.86
C PHE A 319 -7.32 8.07 23.26
N ALA A 320 -6.16 7.93 23.90
CA ALA A 320 -5.27 9.04 24.21
C ALA A 320 -4.77 9.75 22.94
N MET A 321 -4.44 9.01 21.88
CA MET A 321 -4.04 9.59 20.58
C MET A 321 -5.16 10.43 19.95
N PHE A 322 -6.41 9.97 20.01
CA PHE A 322 -7.55 10.76 19.54
C PHE A 322 -7.71 12.07 20.34
N ILE A 323 -7.58 12.01 21.67
CA ILE A 323 -7.64 13.22 22.51
C ILE A 323 -6.55 14.20 22.09
N PHE A 324 -5.30 13.74 21.94
CA PHE A 324 -4.20 14.61 21.53
C PHE A 324 -4.47 15.24 20.16
N TYR A 325 -4.97 14.47 19.20
CA TYR A 325 -5.33 15.00 17.88
C TYR A 325 -6.40 16.10 17.96
N PHE A 326 -7.49 15.91 18.71
CA PHE A 326 -8.54 16.92 18.84
C PHE A 326 -8.08 18.16 19.60
N VAL A 327 -7.24 17.99 20.63
CA VAL A 327 -6.62 19.12 21.35
C VAL A 327 -5.72 19.92 20.40
N TYR A 328 -4.88 19.24 19.63
CA TYR A 328 -4.06 19.86 18.59
C TYR A 328 -4.92 20.62 17.58
N LEU A 329 -5.98 19.99 17.06
CA LEU A 329 -6.89 20.62 16.10
C LEU A 329 -7.52 21.90 16.68
N ALA A 330 -7.99 21.86 17.93
CA ALA A 330 -8.58 23.01 18.60
C ALA A 330 -7.57 24.15 18.80
N ILE A 331 -6.32 23.83 19.17
CA ILE A 331 -5.25 24.82 19.29
C ILE A 331 -4.92 25.39 17.91
N ALA A 332 -4.68 24.55 16.90
CA ALA A 332 -4.32 24.97 15.56
C ALA A 332 -5.37 25.92 14.97
N LEU A 333 -6.65 25.55 15.03
CA LEU A 333 -7.77 26.37 14.56
C LEU A 333 -7.94 27.66 15.36
N GLY A 334 -7.71 27.62 16.69
CA GLY A 334 -7.80 28.81 17.54
C GLY A 334 -6.63 29.79 17.37
N THR A 335 -5.50 29.32 16.86
CA THR A 335 -4.30 30.14 16.60
C THR A 335 -4.18 30.65 15.17
N THR A 336 -5.01 30.16 14.24
CA THR A 336 -5.04 30.65 12.87
C THR A 336 -5.46 32.14 12.86
N PRO A 337 -4.63 33.06 12.34
CA PRO A 337 -4.92 34.49 12.33
C PRO A 337 -6.22 34.82 11.58
N GLU A 338 -7.00 35.78 12.09
CA GLU A 338 -8.20 36.30 11.39
C GLU A 338 -7.90 36.91 10.02
N SER A 339 -6.65 37.33 9.76
CA SER A 339 -6.20 37.80 8.44
C SER A 339 -6.33 36.73 7.36
N ASP A 340 -6.19 35.45 7.72
CA ASP A 340 -6.29 34.33 6.78
C ASP A 340 -7.75 33.98 6.48
N PHE A 341 -8.71 34.47 7.31
CA PHE A 341 -10.15 34.36 7.08
C PHE A 341 -10.69 35.41 6.12
N HIS A 342 -9.96 36.52 5.92
CA HIS A 342 -10.33 37.57 5.00
C HIS A 342 -9.37 37.63 3.83
N ARG A 343 -9.73 36.93 2.74
CA ARG A 343 -9.08 37.12 1.44
C ARG A 343 -9.06 38.61 1.15
N GLN A 344 -7.87 39.23 1.05
CA GLN A 344 -7.74 40.53 0.42
C GLN A 344 -8.41 40.41 -0.95
N ARG A 345 -9.57 41.06 -1.13
CA ARG A 345 -10.08 41.32 -2.47
C ARG A 345 -8.95 42.08 -3.15
N CYS A 346 -8.42 41.54 -4.24
CA CYS A 346 -7.59 42.31 -5.14
C CYS A 346 -8.41 43.55 -5.52
N ASN A 347 -8.07 44.70 -4.96
CA ASN A 347 -8.56 45.97 -5.48
C ASN A 347 -7.91 46.09 -6.86
N ALA A 348 -8.73 46.03 -7.90
CA ALA A 348 -8.32 46.19 -9.28
C ALA A 348 -7.97 47.65 -9.64
N ASP A 349 -7.53 48.47 -8.68
CA ASP A 349 -7.40 49.92 -8.81
C ASP A 349 -5.96 50.46 -8.62
N ASP A 350 -4.93 49.62 -8.46
CA ASP A 350 -3.52 50.08 -8.37
C ASP A 350 -2.73 49.82 -9.67
N HIS A 351 -3.37 50.11 -10.81
CA HIS A 351 -2.68 50.37 -12.07
C HIS A 351 -3.22 51.66 -12.69
N ASP A 352 -2.68 52.80 -12.25
CA ASP A 352 -2.69 54.07 -12.99
C ASP A 352 -1.29 54.71 -12.93
#